data_AF-A0A847BRA9-F1
#
_entry.id   AF-A0A847BRA9-F1
#
_cell.length_a   1.000
_cell.length_b   1.000
_cell.length_c   1.000
_cell.angle_alpha   90.00
_cell.angle_beta   90.00
_cell.angle_gamma   90.00
#
_symmetry.space_group_name_H-M   'P 1'
#
loop_
_entity.id
_entity.type
_entity.pdbx_description
1 polymer ?
#
loop_
_entity_poly.entity_id
_entity_poly.type
_entity_poly.pdbx_seq_one_letter_code
_entity_poly.pdbx_strand_id
1 'polypeptide(L)'
;YDKDINLLQAVETQEGSKKRYLRGALILVEKDIITSVFPDTLEFALELKVFDKGNSQNKYFSIVEHTKVKNLLLAREGKENIYISKIEAMAMYQIFQYSLWGYSSVPLVADSFEFTPDILAKALHKSGLLERK
;
A
#
# COMPACT_ATOMS: atom_id res chain seq x y z
N TYR A 1 -3.75 0.66 -14.32
CA TYR A 1 -3.17 1.94 -13.90
C TYR A 1 -1.69 1.86 -14.21
N ASP A 2 -1.18 2.79 -15.02
CA ASP A 2 0.15 2.71 -15.66
C ASP A 2 1.35 2.90 -14.70
N LYS A 3 1.09 2.97 -13.38
CA LYS A 3 2.07 3.36 -12.35
C LYS A 3 2.51 2.19 -11.46
N ASP A 4 2.08 0.97 -11.79
CA ASP A 4 2.45 -0.30 -11.11
C ASP A 4 2.37 -0.26 -9.57
N ILE A 5 1.44 0.53 -9.00
CA ILE A 5 1.15 0.54 -7.57
C ILE A 5 0.13 -0.56 -7.27
N ASN A 6 0.54 -1.52 -6.44
CA ASN A 6 -0.21 -2.73 -6.13
C ASN A 6 -0.44 -2.86 -4.62
N LEU A 7 -1.60 -3.40 -4.25
CA LEU A 7 -1.92 -3.77 -2.86
C LEU A 7 -1.81 -5.29 -2.72
N LEU A 8 -0.89 -5.75 -1.87
CA LEU A 8 -0.79 -7.14 -1.48
C LEU A 8 -1.49 -7.33 -0.15
N GLN A 9 -2.41 -8.30 -0.06
CA GLN A 9 -3.15 -8.61 1.15
C GLN A 9 -2.87 -10.04 1.59
N ALA A 10 -2.54 -10.21 2.87
CA ALA A 10 -2.47 -11.51 3.53
C ALA A 10 -3.82 -11.77 4.22
N VAL A 11 -4.51 -12.83 3.81
CA VAL A 11 -5.85 -13.16 4.29
C VAL A 11 -5.88 -14.59 4.83
N GLU A 12 -6.55 -14.76 5.97
CA GLU A 12 -6.83 -16.07 6.55
C GLU A 12 -8.32 -16.35 6.48
N THR A 13 -8.70 -17.55 6.07
CA THR A 13 -10.10 -17.98 6.08
C THR A 13 -10.25 -19.03 7.16
N GLN A 14 -11.12 -18.77 8.16
CA GLN A 14 -11.38 -19.74 9.20
C GLN A 14 -12.24 -20.87 8.65
N GLU A 15 -11.75 -22.11 8.79
CA GLU A 15 -12.50 -23.30 8.41
C GLU A 15 -13.81 -23.39 9.21
N GLY A 16 -14.90 -23.74 8.52
CA GLY A 16 -16.24 -23.89 9.10
C GLY A 16 -17.09 -22.62 9.18
N SER A 17 -16.50 -21.42 9.37
CA SER A 17 -17.29 -20.18 9.56
C SER A 17 -17.39 -19.30 8.30
N LYS A 18 -16.63 -19.60 7.23
CA LYS A 18 -16.43 -18.76 6.03
C LYS A 18 -15.96 -17.33 6.34
N LYS A 19 -15.57 -17.04 7.58
CA LYS A 19 -15.06 -15.71 7.98
C LYS A 19 -13.66 -15.52 7.41
N ARG A 20 -13.43 -14.34 6.85
CA ARG A 20 -12.14 -13.92 6.32
C ARG A 20 -11.54 -12.87 7.24
N TYR A 21 -10.28 -13.08 7.60
CA TYR A 21 -9.50 -12.20 8.47
C TYR A 21 -8.37 -11.60 7.64
N LEU A 22 -8.24 -10.28 7.69
CA LEU A 22 -7.08 -9.61 7.12
C LEU A 22 -5.94 -9.72 8.14
N ARG A 23 -4.84 -10.36 7.75
CA ARG A 23 -3.65 -10.55 8.59
C ARG A 23 -2.55 -9.53 8.29
N GLY A 24 -2.58 -8.93 7.11
CA GLY A 24 -1.66 -7.87 6.73
C GLY A 24 -2.00 -7.30 5.36
N ALA A 25 -1.49 -6.10 5.11
CA ALA A 25 -1.55 -5.48 3.79
C ALA A 25 -0.27 -4.68 3.55
N LEU A 26 0.22 -4.69 2.32
CA LEU A 26 1.45 -4.00 1.91
C LEU A 26 1.24 -3.32 0.56
N ILE A 27 1.90 -2.18 0.37
CA ILE A 27 1.95 -1.49 -0.91
C ILE A 27 3.23 -1.89 -1.62
N LEU A 28 3.09 -2.33 -2.86
CA LEU A 28 4.20 -2.56 -3.77
C LEU A 28 4.18 -1.55 -4.91
N VAL A 29 5.36 -1.11 -5.34
CA VAL A 29 5.52 -0.28 -6.52
C VAL A 29 6.58 -0.93 -7.39
N GLU A 30 6.19 -1.37 -8.59
CA GLU A 30 6.97 -2.27 -9.42
C GLU A 30 7.36 -3.56 -8.66
N LYS A 31 8.59 -3.62 -8.14
CA LYS A 31 9.16 -4.73 -7.36
C LYS A 31 9.54 -4.33 -5.92
N ASP A 32 9.38 -3.06 -5.55
CA ASP A 32 9.72 -2.59 -4.21
C ASP A 32 8.51 -2.69 -3.29
N ILE A 33 8.75 -3.13 -2.07
CA ILE A 33 7.78 -3.06 -0.99
C ILE A 33 7.96 -1.70 -0.31
N ILE A 34 6.92 -0.87 -0.34
CA ILE A 34 6.93 0.52 0.17
C ILE A 34 6.53 0.60 1.65
N THR A 35 5.68 -0.32 2.11
CA THR A 35 5.20 -0.38 3.49
C THR A 35 5.56 -1.72 4.12
N SER A 36 5.78 -1.76 5.43
CA SER A 36 6.30 -2.96 6.11
C SER A 36 5.25 -3.71 6.95
N VAL A 37 4.23 -2.98 7.43
CA VAL A 37 3.17 -3.50 8.30
C VAL A 37 1.82 -2.86 7.96
N PHE A 38 0.72 -3.42 8.48
CA PHE A 38 -0.61 -2.86 8.22
C PHE A 38 -0.77 -1.38 8.64
N PRO A 39 -0.27 -0.93 9.81
CA PRO A 39 -0.29 0.49 10.16
C PRO A 39 0.41 1.40 9.13
N ASP A 40 1.57 0.99 8.61
CA ASP A 40 2.29 1.72 7.55
C ASP A 40 1.42 1.83 6.28
N THR A 41 0.78 0.73 5.89
CA THR A 41 -0.13 0.69 4.74
C THR A 41 -1.37 1.56 4.93
N LEU A 42 -1.90 1.62 6.15
CA LEU A 42 -3.01 2.50 6.49
C LEU A 42 -2.57 3.97 6.45
N GLU A 43 -1.39 4.30 6.98
CA GLU A 43 -0.81 5.64 6.91
C GLU A 43 -0.62 6.08 5.45
N PHE A 44 -0.04 5.23 4.60
CA PHE A 44 0.07 5.45 3.15
C PHE A 44 -1.30 5.79 2.52
N ALA A 45 -2.34 5.00 2.83
CA ALA A 45 -3.67 5.24 2.30
C ALA A 45 -4.29 6.55 2.82
N LEU A 46 -4.06 6.90 4.09
CA LEU A 46 -4.55 8.14 4.67
C LEU A 46 -3.86 9.37 4.08
N GLU A 47 -2.56 9.29 3.77
CA GLU A 47 -1.85 10.37 3.09
C GLU A 47 -2.44 10.70 1.71
N LEU A 48 -2.88 9.69 0.94
CA LEU A 48 -3.62 9.90 -0.31
C LEU A 48 -4.91 10.70 -0.10
N LYS A 49 -5.63 10.44 1.00
CA LYS A 49 -6.89 11.12 1.33
C LYS A 49 -6.68 12.59 1.70
N VAL A 50 -5.56 12.92 2.35
CA VAL A 50 -5.25 14.29 2.80
C VAL A 50 -4.47 15.09 1.75
N PHE A 51 -4.60 14.74 0.46
CA PHE A 51 -3.93 15.36 -0.70
C PHE A 51 -3.63 16.87 -0.57
N ASP A 52 -4.63 17.69 -0.25
CA ASP A 52 -4.49 19.16 -0.19
C ASP A 52 -3.90 19.67 1.14
N LYS A 53 -3.88 18.83 2.18
CA LYS A 53 -3.48 19.15 3.57
C LYS A 53 -2.14 18.54 3.97
N GLY A 54 -1.53 17.73 3.11
CA GLY A 54 -0.23 17.11 3.36
C GLY A 54 0.80 18.15 3.78
N ASN A 55 1.54 17.85 4.83
CA ASN A 55 2.55 18.75 5.39
C ASN A 55 3.92 18.04 5.40
N SER A 56 4.94 18.69 5.97
CA SER A 56 6.30 18.14 6.09
C SER A 56 6.41 16.85 6.94
N GLN A 57 5.31 16.34 7.50
CA GLN A 57 5.26 15.12 8.31
C GLN A 57 4.77 13.91 7.52
N ASN A 58 4.32 14.09 6.27
CA ASN A 58 4.00 12.96 5.41
C ASN A 58 5.26 12.10 5.19
N LYS A 59 5.09 10.78 5.33
CA LYS A 59 6.15 9.79 5.19
C LYS A 59 6.29 9.31 3.74
N TYR A 60 5.18 9.13 3.04
CA TYR A 60 5.16 8.48 1.72
C TYR A 60 4.99 9.47 0.58
N PHE A 61 4.31 10.60 0.80
CA PHE A 61 4.00 11.55 -0.27
C PHE A 61 4.41 12.98 0.03
N SER A 62 5.07 13.61 -0.93
CA SER A 62 5.31 15.05 -0.94
C SER A 62 4.36 15.77 -1.89
N ILE A 63 3.86 16.95 -1.53
CA ILE A 63 3.08 17.77 -2.47
C ILE A 63 4.06 18.54 -3.35
N VAL A 64 3.95 18.34 -4.67
CA VAL A 64 4.78 19.05 -5.66
C VAL A 64 3.91 19.68 -6.72
N GLU A 65 4.37 20.80 -7.27
CA GLU A 65 3.75 21.42 -8.43
C GLU A 65 4.48 20.96 -9.69
N HIS A 66 3.77 20.24 -10.55
CA HIS A 66 4.26 19.80 -11.84
C HIS A 66 3.35 20.39 -12.93
N THR A 67 3.91 21.12 -13.88
CA THR A 67 3.16 21.77 -14.98
C THR A 67 1.99 22.65 -14.50
N LYS A 68 2.18 23.42 -13.42
CA LYS A 68 1.15 24.28 -12.77
C LYS A 68 -0.02 23.52 -12.13
N VAL A 69 0.12 22.21 -11.94
CA VAL A 69 -0.86 21.36 -11.29
C VAL A 69 -0.21 20.71 -10.06
N LYS A 70 -0.91 20.76 -8.92
CA LYS A 70 -0.47 20.06 -7.71
C LYS A 70 -0.65 18.56 -7.87
N ASN A 71 0.38 17.80 -7.52
CA ASN A 71 0.41 16.35 -7.53
C ASN A 71 1.02 15.86 -6.21
N LEU A 72 0.68 14.65 -5.81
CA LEU A 72 1.47 13.91 -4.84
C LEU A 72 2.63 13.26 -5.58
N LEU A 73 3.84 13.45 -5.08
CA LEU A 73 5.04 12.72 -5.47
C LEU A 73 5.28 11.62 -4.46
N LEU A 74 5.30 10.37 -4.92
CA LEU A 74 5.69 9.24 -4.09
C LEU A 74 7.19 9.32 -3.75
N ALA A 75 7.53 9.29 -2.47
CA ALA A 75 8.91 9.29 -1.99
C ALA A 75 9.59 7.95 -2.29
N ARG A 76 10.54 7.96 -3.24
CA ARG A 76 11.41 6.82 -3.58
C ARG A 76 12.82 7.32 -3.87
N GLU A 77 13.82 6.75 -3.21
CA GLU A 77 15.21 7.13 -3.44
C GLU A 77 15.74 6.54 -4.76
N GLY A 78 16.33 7.40 -5.61
CA GLY A 78 17.03 6.98 -6.83
C GLY A 78 16.16 6.36 -7.93
N LYS A 79 14.84 6.51 -7.84
CA LYS A 79 13.88 5.96 -8.82
C LYS A 79 13.10 7.07 -9.54
N GLU A 80 12.43 6.69 -10.63
CA GLU A 80 11.60 7.62 -11.38
C GLU A 80 10.47 8.20 -10.51
N ASN A 81 10.20 9.48 -10.72
CA ASN A 81 9.16 10.21 -10.00
C ASN A 81 7.78 9.70 -10.40
N ILE A 82 7.02 9.22 -9.43
CA ILE A 82 5.62 8.85 -9.63
C ILE A 82 4.73 9.99 -9.13
N TYR A 83 4.12 10.68 -10.09
CA TYR A 83 3.14 11.74 -9.83
C TYR A 83 1.74 11.16 -9.78
N ILE A 84 1.00 11.49 -8.71
CA ILE A 84 -0.38 11.07 -8.48
C ILE A 84 -1.22 12.34 -8.43
N SER A 85 -2.16 12.44 -9.35
CA SER A 85 -3.15 13.53 -9.37
C SER A 85 -4.19 13.35 -8.26
N LYS A 86 -4.94 14.41 -7.97
CA LYS A 86 -5.97 14.37 -6.91
C LYS A 86 -7.02 13.28 -7.12
N ILE A 87 -7.50 13.10 -8.34
CA ILE A 87 -8.50 12.07 -8.66
C ILE A 87 -7.92 10.67 -8.52
N GLU A 88 -6.65 10.47 -8.91
CA GLU A 88 -5.97 9.19 -8.73
C GLU A 88 -5.81 8.86 -7.24
N ALA A 89 -5.41 9.83 -6.42
CA ALA A 89 -5.29 9.65 -4.98
C ALA A 89 -6.64 9.26 -4.34
N MET A 90 -7.73 9.93 -4.74
CA MET A 90 -9.08 9.58 -4.29
C MET A 90 -9.50 8.17 -4.73
N ALA A 91 -9.25 7.81 -5.98
CA ALA A 91 -9.58 6.48 -6.51
C ALA A 91 -8.80 5.37 -5.81
N MET A 92 -7.49 5.57 -5.61
CA MET A 92 -6.61 4.64 -4.89
C MET A 92 -7.08 4.45 -3.44
N TYR A 93 -7.39 5.54 -2.74
CA TYR A 93 -7.93 5.48 -1.38
C TYR A 93 -9.27 4.72 -1.33
N GLN A 94 -10.19 4.95 -2.29
CA GLN A 94 -11.45 4.21 -2.35
C GLN A 94 -11.24 2.72 -2.62
N ILE A 95 -10.37 2.36 -3.57
CA ILE A 95 -10.01 0.96 -3.84
C ILE A 95 -9.43 0.31 -2.58
N PHE A 96 -8.55 1.01 -1.86
CA PHE A 96 -8.03 0.53 -0.59
C PHE A 96 -9.16 0.28 0.41
N GLN A 97 -10.09 1.22 0.62
CA GLN A 97 -11.23 1.02 1.51
C GLN A 97 -12.11 -0.18 1.09
N TYR A 98 -12.42 -0.31 -0.20
CA TYR A 98 -13.20 -1.44 -0.72
C TYR A 98 -12.48 -2.77 -0.56
N SER A 99 -11.15 -2.78 -0.66
CA SER A 99 -10.34 -3.98 -0.42
C SER A 99 -10.38 -4.47 1.02
N LEU A 100 -10.82 -3.63 1.97
CA LEU A 100 -10.99 -4.00 3.38
C LEU A 100 -12.42 -4.48 3.69
N TRP A 101 -13.37 -4.28 2.76
CA TRP A 101 -14.75 -4.68 2.97
C TRP A 101 -14.90 -6.20 3.00
N GLY A 102 -15.68 -6.70 3.96
CA GLY A 102 -15.95 -8.13 4.13
C GLY A 102 -14.90 -8.90 4.96
N TYR A 103 -13.86 -8.22 5.46
CA TYR A 103 -12.89 -8.81 6.38
C TYR A 103 -13.21 -8.43 7.83
N SER A 104 -13.03 -9.38 8.75
CA SER A 104 -13.04 -9.11 10.20
C SER A 104 -11.68 -8.51 10.62
N SER A 105 -11.70 -7.45 11.42
CA SER A 105 -10.53 -6.60 11.75
C SER A 105 -9.90 -6.84 13.14
N VAL A 106 -10.43 -7.78 13.94
CA VAL A 106 -9.98 -8.04 15.32
C VAL A 106 -8.71 -8.90 15.36
N PRO A 107 -7.71 -8.52 16.18
CA PRO A 107 -6.98 -7.26 16.16
C PRO A 107 -5.73 -7.46 15.30
N LEU A 108 -5.59 -6.68 14.22
CA LEU A 108 -4.37 -6.59 13.40
C LEU A 108 -3.08 -6.30 14.20
N VAL A 109 -3.18 -6.04 15.51
CA VAL A 109 -2.10 -5.74 16.45
C VAL A 109 -1.66 -6.97 17.28
N ALA A 110 -2.51 -7.98 17.47
CA ALA A 110 -2.17 -9.12 18.35
C ALA A 110 -1.48 -10.27 17.61
N ASP A 111 -1.83 -10.49 16.33
CA ASP A 111 -1.26 -11.52 15.45
C ASP A 111 -0.77 -10.91 14.14
N SER A 112 -0.14 -9.72 14.17
CA SER A 112 0.50 -9.18 12.98
C SER A 112 1.69 -10.05 12.61
N PHE A 113 1.65 -10.62 11.42
CA PHE A 113 2.86 -11.16 10.82
C PHE A 113 3.74 -10.01 10.38
N GLU A 114 4.78 -9.75 11.17
CA GLU A 114 5.83 -8.82 10.79
C GLU A 114 6.78 -9.53 9.82
N PHE A 115 6.96 -8.92 8.65
CA PHE A 115 7.99 -9.33 7.72
C PHE A 115 8.79 -8.08 7.37
N THR A 116 10.11 -8.18 7.40
CA THR A 116 10.90 -7.13 6.74
C THR A 116 10.66 -7.23 5.22
N PRO A 117 10.71 -6.10 4.50
CA PRO A 117 10.70 -6.10 3.03
C PRO A 117 11.64 -7.15 2.43
N ASP A 118 12.82 -7.33 3.01
CA ASP A 118 13.80 -8.34 2.59
C ASP A 118 13.30 -9.78 2.77
N ILE A 119 12.68 -10.10 3.91
CA ILE A 119 12.15 -11.45 4.18
C ILE A 119 11.03 -11.76 3.20
N LEU A 120 10.12 -10.81 2.98
CA LEU A 120 9.03 -11.00 2.05
C LEU A 120 9.50 -11.06 0.60
N ALA A 121 10.40 -10.18 0.17
CA ALA A 121 10.97 -10.21 -1.18
C ALA A 121 11.67 -11.53 -1.45
N LYS A 122 12.44 -12.07 -0.49
CA LYS A 122 13.02 -13.41 -0.57
C LYS A 122 11.96 -14.50 -0.68
N ALA A 123 10.88 -14.42 0.10
CA ALA A 123 9.79 -15.38 0.04
C ALA A 123 9.06 -15.36 -1.31
N LEU A 124 8.79 -14.16 -1.84
CA LEU A 124 8.12 -13.94 -3.12
C LEU A 124 9.01 -14.32 -4.33
N HIS A 125 10.33 -14.13 -4.23
CA HIS A 125 11.27 -14.63 -5.22
C HIS A 125 11.33 -16.17 -5.21
N LYS A 126 11.44 -16.78 -4.02
CA LYS A 126 11.46 -18.24 -3.88
C LYS A 126 10.18 -18.91 -4.39
N SER A 127 9.04 -18.22 -4.32
CA SER A 127 7.78 -18.74 -4.83
C SER A 127 7.56 -18.52 -6.33
N GLY A 128 8.51 -17.86 -7.02
CA GLY A 128 8.38 -17.52 -8.45
C GLY A 128 7.34 -16.43 -8.73
N LEU A 129 6.73 -15.82 -7.70
CA LEU A 129 5.68 -14.80 -7.85
C LEU A 129 6.22 -13.45 -8.35
N LEU A 130 7.53 -13.21 -8.22
CA LEU A 130 8.20 -12.01 -8.76
C LEU A 130 8.82 -12.24 -10.15
N GLU A 131 8.78 -13.47 -10.66
CA GLU A 131 9.23 -13.81 -12.00
C GLU A 131 8.02 -13.70 -12.94
N ARG A 132 7.82 -12.53 -13.56
CA ARG A 132 6.83 -12.43 -14.63
C ARG A 132 7.29 -13.26 -15.84
N LYS A 133 6.33 -13.97 -16.45
CA LYS A 133 6.39 -14.45 -17.83
C LYS A 133 6.47 -13.29 -18.82
#